data_AF-K2CJC8-F1
#
_entry.id   AF-K2CJC8-F1
#
_cell.length_a   1.000
_cell.length_b   1.000
_cell.length_c   1.000
_cell.angle_alpha   90.00
_cell.angle_beta   90.00
_cell.angle_gamma   90.00
#
_symmetry.space_group_name_H-M   'P 1'
#
loop_
_entity.id
_entity.type
_entity.pdbx_description
1 polymer ?
#
loop_
_entity_poly.entity_id
_entity_poly.type
_entity_poly.pdbx_seq_one_letter_code
_entity_poly.pdbx_strand_id
1 'polypeptide(L)' 'MNNDHLMTIPELMKFLKVKRNTIYSLRKMGLPTVKIGRSVRFRADSILRWLSDMEQKNQEEVSGFIPHDTSHLL' A
#
# COMPACT_ATOMS: atom_id res chain seq x y z
N MET A 1 -3.88 -20.99 4.39
CA MET A 1 -2.43 -21.15 4.13
C MET A 1 -1.74 -19.96 4.79
N ASN A 2 -1.30 -20.11 6.04
CA ASN A 2 -0.63 -19.03 6.78
C ASN A 2 0.83 -18.97 6.32
N ASN A 3 1.08 -18.26 5.22
CA ASN A 3 2.44 -17.98 4.80
C ASN A 3 2.96 -16.83 5.68
N ASP A 4 3.46 -17.17 6.87
CA ASP A 4 4.22 -16.28 7.75
C ASP A 4 5.60 -15.91 7.15
N HIS A 5 5.63 -15.61 5.85
CA HIS A 5 6.83 -15.23 5.14
C HIS A 5 7.16 -13.77 5.46
N LEU A 6 8.14 -13.61 6.34
CA LEU A 6 8.69 -12.33 6.73
C LEU A 6 9.79 -11.91 5.75
N MET A 7 9.51 -10.86 4.98
CA MET A 7 10.44 -10.28 4.04
C MET A 7 11.34 -9.24 4.71
N THR A 8 12.55 -9.10 4.16
CA THR A 8 13.50 -8.03 4.38
C THR A 8 13.22 -6.84 3.43
N ILE A 9 13.94 -5.72 3.59
CA ILE A 9 13.80 -4.58 2.68
C ILE A 9 14.14 -4.96 1.22
N PRO A 10 15.25 -5.67 0.92
CA PRO A 10 15.56 -6.07 -0.46
C PRO A 10 14.51 -7.00 -1.08
N GLU A 11 13.95 -7.93 -0.30
CA GLU A 11 12.89 -8.82 -0.77
C GLU A 11 11.61 -8.04 -1.04
N LEU A 12 11.25 -7.09 -0.16
CA LEU A 12 10.10 -6.23 -0.39
C LEU A 12 10.25 -5.36 -1.65
N MET A 13 11.46 -4.85 -1.91
CA MET A 13 11.76 -4.10 -3.14
C MET A 13 11.52 -4.96 -4.39
N LYS A 14 11.96 -6.23 -4.36
CA LYS A 14 11.71 -7.18 -5.45
C LYS A 14 10.23 -7.52 -5.58
N PHE A 15 9.55 -7.72 -4.46
CA PHE A 15 8.13 -8.08 -4.40
C PHE A 15 7.24 -6.98 -5.00
N LEU A 16 7.41 -5.74 -4.55
CA LEU A 16 6.64 -4.58 -5.05
C LEU A 16 7.20 -4.01 -6.35
N LYS A 17 8.36 -4.47 -6.82
CA LYS A 17 9.09 -3.94 -7.98
C LYS A 17 9.37 -2.44 -7.87
N VAL A 18 9.76 -1.97 -6.68
CA VAL A 18 10.04 -0.56 -6.40
C VAL A 18 11.46 -0.35 -5.87
N LYS A 19 11.94 0.90 -5.97
CA LYS A 19 13.24 1.30 -5.41
C LYS A 19 13.15 1.47 -3.89
N ARG A 20 14.31 1.40 -3.23
CA ARG A 20 14.44 1.60 -1.78
C ARG A 20 13.81 2.91 -1.29
N ASN A 21 13.97 3.99 -2.06
CA ASN A 21 13.41 5.30 -1.72
C ASN A 21 11.89 5.25 -1.60
N THR A 22 11.22 4.53 -2.52
CA THR A 22 9.77 4.31 -2.47
C THR A 22 9.39 3.60 -1.18
N ILE A 23 10.11 2.54 -0.78
CA ILE A 23 9.86 1.86 0.50
C ILE A 23 9.94 2.83 1.68
N TYR A 24 10.92 3.72 1.73
CA TYR A 24 11.00 4.73 2.79
C TYR A 24 9.82 5.71 2.77
N SER A 25 9.35 6.13 1.59
CA SER A 25 8.14 6.93 1.47
C SER A 25 6.90 6.17 1.94
N LEU A 26 6.75 4.90 1.58
CA LEU A 26 5.65 4.04 2.03
C LEU A 26 5.70 3.86 3.56
N ARG A 27 6.89 3.79 4.18
CA ARG A 27 7.01 3.76 5.65
C ARG A 27 6.45 5.02 6.31
N LYS A 28 6.63 6.19 5.69
CA LYS A 28 6.02 7.45 6.19
C LYS A 28 4.50 7.43 6.04
N MET A 29 3.99 6.74 5.02
CA MET A 29 2.55 6.55 4.76
C MET A 29 1.90 5.47 5.65
N GLY A 30 2.67 4.78 6.50
CA GLY A 30 2.14 3.77 7.41
C GLY A 30 2.26 2.33 6.91
N LEU A 31 3.22 2.04 6.03
CA LEU A 31 3.54 0.67 5.59
C LEU A 31 3.65 -0.30 6.79
N PRO A 32 2.91 -1.42 6.81
CA PRO A 32 2.95 -2.39 7.91
C PRO A 32 4.35 -2.96 8.11
N THR A 33 4.90 -2.81 9.33
CA THR A 33 6.23 -3.32 9.67
C THR A 33 6.22 -4.07 11.00
N VAL A 34 7.01 -5.15 11.07
CA VAL A 34 7.22 -5.94 12.28
C VAL A 34 8.66 -5.73 12.75
N LYS A 35 8.83 -5.20 13.96
CA LYS A 35 10.14 -5.00 14.57
C LYS A 35 10.56 -6.27 15.30
N ILE A 36 11.68 -6.86 14.90
CA ILE A 36 12.26 -8.06 15.53
C ILE A 36 13.69 -7.72 15.94
N GLY A 37 13.87 -7.41 17.22
CA GLY A 37 15.13 -6.92 17.77
C GLY A 37 15.61 -5.64 17.08
N ARG A 38 16.79 -5.70 16.44
CA ARG A 38 17.39 -4.59 15.67
C ARG A 38 16.95 -4.58 14.20
N SER A 39 16.19 -5.59 13.76
CA SER A 39 15.76 -5.76 12.38
C SER A 39 14.29 -5.39 12.20
N VAL A 40 13.96 -4.94 10.99
CA VAL A 40 12.57 -4.75 10.55
C VAL A 40 12.25 -5.83 9.52
N ARG A 41 11.05 -6.38 9.62
CA ARG A 41 10.48 -7.37 8.71
C ARG A 41 9.11 -6.94 8.22
N PHE A 42 8.70 -7.54 7.11
CA PHE A 42 7.45 -7.23 6.43
C PHE A 42 6.69 -8.51 6.16
N ARG A 43 5.46 -8.60 6.64
CA ARG A 43 4.59 -9.74 6.33
C ARG A 43 3.93 -9.50 4.98
N ALA A 44 4.00 -10.46 4.07
CA ALA A 44 3.38 -10.37 2.74
C ALA A 44 1.87 -10.07 2.84
N ASP A 45 1.13 -10.82 3.64
CA ASP A 45 -0.31 -10.66 3.81
C ASP A 45 -0.71 -9.28 4.32
N SER A 46 0.05 -8.72 5.27
CA SER A 46 -0.21 -7.38 5.79
C SER A 46 0.02 -6.31 4.73
N ILE A 47 1.04 -6.47 3.90
CA ILE A 47 1.32 -5.54 2.81
C ILE A 47 0.25 -5.62 1.73
N LEU A 48 -0.18 -6.82 1.34
CA LEU A 48 -1.25 -6.98 0.36
C LEU A 48 -2.56 -6.34 0.84
N ARG A 49 -2.95 -6.57 2.10
CA ARG A 49 -4.12 -5.91 2.70
C ARG A 49 -4.00 -4.38 2.68
N TRP A 50 -2.84 -3.87 3.08
CA TRP A 50 -2.59 -2.43 3.08
C TRP A 50 -2.67 -1.82 1.67
N LEU A 51 -2.18 -2.53 0.65
CA LEU A 51 -2.32 -2.09 -0.75
C LEU A 51 -3.78 -2.10 -1.21
N SER A 52 -4.55 -3.13 -0.88
CA SER A 52 -5.99 -3.18 -1.20
C SER A 52 -6.76 -2.04 -0.53
N ASP A 53 -6.44 -1.71 0.72
CA ASP A 53 -7.05 -0.57 1.42
C ASP A 53 -6.69 0.76 0.75
N MET A 54 -5.46 0.91 0.24
CA MET A 54 -5.03 2.08 -0.53
C MET A 54 -5.75 2.17 -1.88
N GLU A 55 -5.93 1.05 -2.58
CA GLU A 55 -6.67 1.00 -3.84
C GLU A 55 -8.11 1.44 -3.64
N GLN A 56 -8.78 0.96 -2.58
CA GLN A 56 -10.14 1.36 -2.28
C GLN A 56 -10.26 2.86 -1.96
N LYS A 57 -9.37 3.41 -1.13
CA LYS A 57 -9.36 4.86 -0.84
C LYS A 57 -9.17 5.70 -2.09
N ASN A 58 -8.25 5.30 -2.97
CA ASN A 58 -8.04 5.99 -4.24
C ASN A 58 -9.28 5.91 -5.14
N GLN A 59 -10.07 4.82 -5.09
CA GLN A 59 -11.31 4.72 -5.87
C GLN A 59 -12.45 5.57 -5.30
N GLU A 60 -12.56 5.67 -3.97
CA GLU A 60 -13.57 6.52 -3.31
C GLU A 60 -13.35 8.01 -3.65
N GLU A 61 -12.10 8.47 -3.68
CA GLU A 61 -11.74 9.85 -4.07
C GLU A 61 -12.11 10.17 -5.53
N VAL A 62 -12.02 9.20 -6.44
CA VAL A 62 -12.39 9.38 -7.86
C VAL A 62 -13.92 9.43 -8.04
N SER A 63 -14.68 8.66 -7.25
CA SER A 63 -16.15 8.67 -7.32
C SER A 63 -16.77 9.97 -6.79
N GLY A 64 -16.12 10.63 -5.84
CA GLY A 64 -16.54 11.94 -5.31
C GLY A 64 -16.35 13.11 -6.28
N PHE A 65 -15.73 12.88 -7.45
CA PHE A 65 -15.49 13.89 -8.47
C PHE A 65 -16.30 13.66 -9.75
N ILE A 66 -17.45 12.97 -9.67
CA ILE A 66 -18.45 13.07 -10.73
C ILE A 66 -19.16 14.42 -10.52
N PRO A 67 -18.96 15.45 -11.37
CA PRO A 67 -19.82 16.62 -11.35
C PRO A 67 -21.23 16.15 -11.72
N HIS A 68 -22.06 15.93 -10.71
CA HIS A 68 -23.49 15.70 -10.86
C HIS A 68 -24.16 17.04 -11.19
N ASP A 69 -23.84 17.65 -12.33
CA ASP A 69 -24.80 18.46 -13.06
C ASP A 69 -24.31 18.80 -14.47
N THR A 70 -24.79 18.05 -15.46
CA THR A 70 -24.84 18.52 -16.85
C THR A 70 -26.29 18.59 -17.33
N SER A 71 -27.22 18.83 -16.41
CA SER A 71 -28.66 18.95 -16.73
C SER A 71 -29.03 20.34 -17.27
N HIS A 72 -28.07 21.27 -17.34
CA HIS A 72 -28.28 22.66 -17.75
C HIS A 72 -27.89 23.00 -19.21
N LEU A 73 -27.58 22.01 -20.05
CA LEU A 73 -27.20 22.23 -21.46
C LEU A 73 -28.24 21.71 -22.48
N LEU A 74 -29.52 21.98 -22.22
CA LEU A 74 -30.58 21.90 -23.22
C LEU A 74 -31.25 23.26 -23.38
#